data_AF-A0A7C1URI1-F1
#
_entry.id   AF-A0A7C1URI1-F1
#
_cell.length_a   1.000
_cell.length_b   1.000
_cell.length_c   1.000
_cell.angle_alpha   90.00
_cell.angle_beta   90.00
_cell.angle_gamma   90.00
#
_symmetry.space_group_name_H-M   'P 1'
#
loop_
_entity.id
_entity.type
_entity.pdbx_description
1 polymer ?
#
loop_
_entity_poly.entity_id
_entity_poly.type
_entity_poly.pdbx_seq_one_letter_code
_entity_poly.pdbx_strand_id
1 'polypeptide(L)'
;MLDLLSYEFMRNALIAGVLIGISCGVVGSFVVVNRAVFLAGGIAHAAYGGIGLAFLCGFSPFLGATLFALFTSTLLAVAIQRWDQRLDTVIGVLWATGMALGTILIDLSPGYHKDVMSYLFGSILAVSRSDLYLMLLLDALILAVIGFFYKEFLAISFDAEFAMTVGLPVKLFQCIFLWLVGLAVVMMIRVVGLILVI
;
A
#
# COMPACT_ATOMS: atom_id res chain seq x y z
N MET A 1 31.04 12.39 10.69
CA MET A 1 29.75 11.63 10.75
C MET A 1 28.54 12.54 10.76
N LEU A 2 28.53 13.64 11.54
CA LEU A 2 27.42 14.60 11.53
C LEU A 2 27.30 15.41 10.22
N ASP A 3 28.37 15.52 9.43
CA ASP A 3 28.34 16.21 8.12
C ASP A 3 27.39 15.55 7.10
N LEU A 4 27.05 14.27 7.28
CA LEU A 4 26.07 13.60 6.41
C LEU A 4 24.66 14.22 6.55
N LEU A 5 24.34 14.81 7.71
CA LEU A 5 23.04 15.45 7.96
C LEU A 5 22.92 16.83 7.32
N SER A 6 24.00 17.41 6.80
CA SER A 6 23.93 18.68 6.06
C SER A 6 23.31 18.49 4.68
N TYR A 7 23.35 17.28 4.14
CA TYR A 7 22.77 16.98 2.84
C TYR A 7 21.24 16.80 2.94
N GLU A 8 20.52 17.54 2.11
CA GLU A 8 19.07 17.52 2.10
C GLU A 8 18.50 16.13 1.78
N PHE A 9 19.07 15.42 0.81
CA PHE A 9 18.63 14.07 0.44
C PHE A 9 18.78 13.08 1.61
N MET A 10 19.82 13.24 2.44
CA MET A 10 20.06 12.37 3.60
C MET A 10 19.03 12.66 4.71
N ARG A 11 18.75 13.94 4.95
CA ARG A 11 17.70 14.33 5.91
C ARG A 11 16.33 13.83 5.44
N ASN A 12 16.02 13.95 4.15
CA ASN A 12 14.77 13.46 3.60
C ASN A 12 14.66 11.95 3.71
N ALA A 13 15.74 11.21 3.39
CA ALA A 13 15.80 9.76 3.54
C ALA A 13 15.50 9.31 4.98
N LEU A 14 16.10 9.96 5.97
CA LEU A 14 15.86 9.65 7.38
C LEU A 14 14.41 9.95 7.81
N ILE A 15 13.86 11.09 7.41
CA ILE A 15 12.47 11.44 7.70
C ILE A 15 11.52 10.45 7.03
N ALA A 16 11.75 10.09 5.77
CA ALA A 16 10.96 9.12 5.04
C ALA A 16 10.96 7.75 5.72
N GLY A 17 12.13 7.31 6.22
CA GLY A 17 12.25 6.06 6.98
C GLY A 17 11.43 6.07 8.27
N VAL A 18 11.41 7.19 9.00
CA VAL A 18 10.58 7.35 10.20
C VAL A 18 9.09 7.30 9.86
N LEU A 19 8.66 8.04 8.84
CA LEU A 19 7.25 8.07 8.39
C LEU A 19 6.76 6.66 7.99
N ILE A 20 7.54 5.96 7.15
CA ILE A 20 7.22 4.57 6.79
C ILE A 20 7.21 3.66 8.01
N GLY A 21 8.15 3.84 8.94
CA GLY A 21 8.20 3.07 10.18
C GLY A 21 6.91 3.22 11.00
N ILE A 22 6.32 4.41 11.02
CA ILE A 22 5.05 4.67 11.72
C ILE A 22 3.90 3.94 11.03
N SER A 23 3.68 4.14 9.72
CA SER A 23 2.59 3.46 9.01
C SER A 23 2.74 1.94 9.04
N CYS A 24 3.94 1.42 8.80
CA CYS A 24 4.21 -0.01 8.83
C CYS A 24 4.10 -0.59 10.24
N GLY A 25 4.52 0.14 11.27
CA GLY A 25 4.38 -0.30 12.66
C GLY A 25 2.91 -0.46 13.05
N VAL A 26 2.07 0.54 12.73
CA VAL A 26 0.65 0.50 13.10
C VAL A 26 -0.12 -0.47 12.22
N VAL A 27 -0.07 -0.31 10.89
CA VAL A 27 -0.84 -1.16 9.96
C VAL A 27 -0.31 -2.59 9.95
N GLY A 28 1.01 -2.76 9.96
CA GLY A 28 1.66 -4.08 9.94
C GLY A 28 1.32 -4.92 11.16
N SER A 29 1.18 -4.31 12.34
CA SER A 29 0.72 -5.01 13.55
C SER A 29 -0.66 -5.65 13.34
N PHE A 30 -1.61 -4.91 12.76
CA PHE A 30 -2.93 -5.45 12.41
C PHE A 30 -2.85 -6.49 11.28
N VAL A 31 -2.00 -6.28 10.26
CA VAL A 31 -1.79 -7.25 9.18
C VAL A 31 -1.32 -8.60 9.73
N VAL A 32 -0.39 -8.60 10.68
CA VAL A 32 0.12 -9.82 11.31
C VAL A 32 -0.96 -10.49 12.18
N VAL A 33 -1.64 -9.73 13.04
CA VAL A 33 -2.70 -10.27 13.91
C VAL A 33 -3.84 -10.89 13.10
N ASN A 34 -4.24 -10.24 12.01
CA ASN A 34 -5.29 -10.73 11.12
C ASN A 34 -4.81 -11.81 10.12
N ARG A 35 -3.54 -12.24 10.20
CA ARG A 35 -2.92 -13.19 9.25
C ARG A 35 -3.09 -12.77 7.78
N ALA A 36 -3.12 -11.45 7.55
CA ALA A 36 -3.41 -10.81 6.27
C ALA A 36 -2.14 -10.51 5.45
N VAL A 37 -0.99 -11.11 5.78
CA VAL A 37 0.32 -10.80 5.16
C VAL A 37 0.27 -10.99 3.64
N PHE A 38 -0.35 -12.07 3.16
CA PHE A 38 -0.51 -12.32 1.73
C PHE A 38 -1.37 -11.28 1.01
N LEU A 39 -2.36 -10.69 1.70
CA LEU A 39 -3.20 -9.64 1.13
C LEU A 39 -2.39 -8.38 0.83
N ALA A 40 -1.46 -8.02 1.71
CA ALA A 40 -0.56 -6.88 1.50
C ALA A 40 0.32 -7.08 0.25
N GLY A 41 0.90 -8.27 0.07
CA GLY A 41 1.67 -8.63 -1.12
C GLY A 41 0.81 -8.57 -2.40
N GLY A 42 -0.41 -9.11 -2.36
CA GLY A 42 -1.36 -9.02 -3.46
C GLY A 42 -1.66 -7.58 -3.88
N ILE A 43 -1.89 -6.69 -2.92
CA ILE A 43 -2.15 -5.26 -3.19
C ILE A 43 -0.90 -4.60 -3.80
N ALA A 44 0.29 -4.89 -3.27
CA ALA A 44 1.56 -4.30 -3.74
C ALA A 44 1.82 -4.61 -5.21
N HIS A 45 1.74 -5.88 -5.59
CA HIS A 45 1.98 -6.30 -6.96
C HIS A 45 0.86 -5.91 -7.91
N ALA A 46 -0.38 -5.90 -7.41
CA ALA A 46 -1.47 -5.39 -8.21
C ALA A 46 -1.30 -3.89 -8.51
N ALA A 47 -0.80 -3.09 -7.56
CA ALA A 47 -0.55 -1.66 -7.75
C ALA A 47 0.44 -1.33 -8.88
N TYR A 48 1.30 -2.29 -9.29
CA TYR A 48 2.14 -2.14 -10.49
C TYR A 48 1.34 -1.89 -11.76
N GLY A 49 0.14 -2.47 -11.86
CA GLY A 49 -0.81 -2.20 -12.94
C GLY A 49 -1.19 -0.72 -13.03
N GLY A 50 -1.38 -0.08 -11.88
CA GLY A 50 -1.65 1.35 -11.76
C GLY A 50 -0.47 2.22 -12.15
N ILE A 51 0.75 1.81 -11.81
CA ILE A 51 1.98 2.47 -12.23
C ILE A 51 2.10 2.44 -13.76
N GLY A 52 1.86 1.29 -14.39
CA GLY A 52 1.88 1.19 -15.84
C GLY A 52 0.79 2.01 -16.53
N LEU A 53 -0.41 2.06 -15.96
CA LEU A 53 -1.50 2.90 -16.47
C LEU A 53 -1.13 4.39 -16.39
N ALA A 54 -0.53 4.82 -15.27
CA ALA A 54 -0.05 6.19 -15.11
C ALA A 54 0.98 6.58 -16.17
N PHE A 55 1.92 5.70 -16.48
CA PHE A 55 2.89 5.92 -17.55
C PHE A 55 2.21 6.09 -18.91
N LEU A 56 1.30 5.17 -19.27
CA LEU A 56 0.60 5.22 -20.56
C LEU A 56 -0.23 6.49 -20.73
N CYS A 57 -0.92 6.92 -19.67
CA CYS A 57 -1.78 8.11 -19.70
C CYS A 57 -1.05 9.43 -19.38
N GLY A 58 0.24 9.38 -19.01
CA GLY A 58 1.06 10.55 -18.74
C GLY A 58 0.74 11.29 -17.44
N PHE A 59 0.18 10.62 -16.42
CA PHE A 59 -0.04 11.20 -15.08
C PHE A 59 0.93 10.63 -14.05
N SER A 60 0.87 11.11 -12.80
CA SER A 60 1.86 10.73 -11.77
C SER A 60 1.77 9.23 -11.40
N PRO A 61 2.90 8.48 -11.44
CA PRO A 61 2.92 7.05 -11.08
C PRO A 61 2.43 6.78 -9.65
N PHE A 62 2.71 7.70 -8.73
CA PHE A 62 2.24 7.61 -7.35
C PHE A 62 0.70 7.60 -7.26
N LEU A 63 0.03 8.47 -8.03
CA LEU A 63 -1.43 8.53 -8.07
C LEU A 63 -2.02 7.27 -8.74
N GLY A 64 -1.36 6.76 -9.78
CA GLY A 64 -1.74 5.50 -10.42
C GLY A 64 -1.64 4.31 -9.46
N ALA A 65 -0.52 4.19 -8.77
CA ALA A 65 -0.31 3.18 -7.73
C ALA A 65 -1.37 3.29 -6.64
N THR A 66 -1.66 4.50 -6.16
CA THR A 66 -2.67 4.75 -5.11
C THR A 66 -4.07 4.31 -5.54
N LEU A 67 -4.54 4.80 -6.69
CA LEU A 67 -5.88 4.48 -7.19
C LEU A 67 -6.04 2.98 -7.45
N PHE A 68 -5.02 2.36 -8.03
CA PHE A 68 -5.06 0.94 -8.33
C PHE A 68 -4.94 0.09 -7.07
N ALA A 69 -4.14 0.49 -6.08
CA ALA A 69 -4.07 -0.16 -4.77
C ALA A 69 -5.41 -0.09 -4.02
N LEU A 70 -6.10 1.06 -4.06
CA LEU A 70 -7.43 1.19 -3.45
C LEU A 70 -8.47 0.33 -4.19
N PHE A 71 -8.40 0.28 -5.52
CA PHE A 71 -9.25 -0.58 -6.35
C PHE A 71 -9.01 -2.07 -6.09
N THR A 72 -7.76 -2.50 -5.96
CA THR A 72 -7.44 -3.91 -5.67
C THR A 72 -7.81 -4.27 -4.23
N SER A 73 -7.66 -3.33 -3.30
CA SER A 73 -8.10 -3.47 -1.92
C SER A 73 -9.63 -3.62 -1.80
N THR A 74 -10.42 -2.86 -2.57
CA THR A 74 -11.88 -3.07 -2.61
C THR A 74 -12.25 -4.42 -3.22
N LEU A 75 -11.59 -4.83 -4.31
CA LEU A 75 -11.77 -6.15 -4.91
C LEU A 75 -11.48 -7.27 -3.92
N LEU A 76 -10.38 -7.18 -3.17
CA LEU A 76 -10.05 -8.13 -2.12
C LEU A 76 -11.08 -8.11 -0.98
N ALA A 77 -11.52 -6.93 -0.53
CA ALA A 77 -12.54 -6.82 0.50
C ALA A 77 -13.86 -7.51 0.11
N VAL A 78 -14.26 -7.40 -1.16
CA VAL A 78 -15.43 -8.09 -1.71
C VAL A 78 -15.17 -9.59 -1.87
N ALA A 79 -13.96 -9.97 -2.30
CA ALA A 79 -13.58 -11.36 -2.48
C ALA A 79 -13.59 -12.13 -1.15
N ILE A 80 -13.12 -11.53 -0.05
CA ILE A 80 -13.15 -12.17 1.28
C ILE A 80 -14.58 -12.51 1.69
N GLN A 81 -15.54 -11.63 1.38
CA GLN A 81 -16.94 -11.88 1.72
C GLN A 81 -17.61 -12.95 0.88
N ARG A 82 -17.15 -13.19 -0.35
CA ARG A 82 -17.81 -14.09 -1.32
C ARG A 82 -17.11 -15.42 -1.50
N TRP A 83 -15.79 -15.46 -1.33
CA TRP A 83 -14.93 -16.58 -1.72
C TRP A 83 -13.83 -16.83 -0.69
N ASP A 84 -14.16 -16.78 0.59
CA ASP A 84 -13.21 -16.93 1.70
C ASP A 84 -12.30 -18.17 1.55
N GLN A 85 -12.84 -19.30 1.11
CA GLN A 85 -12.06 -20.54 0.89
C GLN A 85 -11.09 -20.51 -0.31
N ARG A 86 -11.12 -19.48 -1.15
CA ARG A 86 -10.27 -19.35 -2.36
C ARG A 86 -9.49 -18.05 -2.39
N LEU A 87 -9.31 -17.41 -1.23
CA LEU A 87 -8.65 -16.12 -1.14
C LEU A 87 -7.23 -16.14 -1.71
N ASP A 88 -6.45 -17.17 -1.40
CA ASP A 88 -5.08 -17.31 -1.91
C ASP A 88 -5.04 -17.34 -3.44
N THR A 89 -6.05 -17.96 -4.07
CA THR A 89 -6.18 -17.98 -5.53
C THR A 89 -6.53 -16.59 -6.06
N VAL A 90 -7.46 -15.87 -5.42
CA VAL A 90 -7.83 -14.51 -5.85
C VAL A 90 -6.64 -13.56 -5.73
N ILE A 91 -5.90 -13.65 -4.62
CA ILE A 91 -4.66 -12.87 -4.39
C ILE A 91 -3.65 -13.17 -5.50
N GLY A 92 -3.39 -14.46 -5.79
CA GLY A 92 -2.46 -14.87 -6.84
C GLY A 92 -2.87 -14.37 -8.23
N VAL A 93 -4.17 -14.39 -8.56
CA VAL A 93 -4.69 -13.84 -9.81
C VAL A 93 -4.50 -12.33 -9.88
N LEU A 94 -4.86 -11.58 -8.83
CA LEU A 94 -4.68 -10.12 -8.78
C LEU A 94 -3.21 -9.72 -8.88
N TRP A 95 -2.33 -10.46 -8.23
CA TRP A 95 -0.88 -10.30 -8.33
C TRP A 95 -0.41 -10.50 -9.76
N ALA A 96 -0.67 -11.66 -10.35
CA ALA A 96 -0.19 -12.00 -11.69
C ALA A 96 -0.74 -11.02 -12.75
N THR A 97 -2.05 -10.73 -12.67
CA THR A 97 -2.72 -9.81 -13.60
C THR A 97 -2.21 -8.38 -13.45
N GLY A 98 -2.03 -7.86 -12.25
CA GLY A 98 -1.51 -6.50 -12.05
C GLY A 98 -0.07 -6.35 -12.50
N MET A 99 0.79 -7.35 -12.24
CA MET A 99 2.17 -7.35 -12.76
C MET A 99 2.22 -7.44 -14.29
N ALA A 100 1.42 -8.31 -14.89
CA ALA A 100 1.32 -8.44 -16.35
C ALA A 100 0.78 -7.16 -16.99
N LEU A 101 -0.33 -6.61 -16.46
CA LEU A 101 -0.91 -5.36 -16.93
C LEU A 101 0.08 -4.20 -16.81
N GLY A 102 0.73 -4.06 -15.67
CA GLY A 102 1.73 -3.00 -15.47
C GLY A 102 2.86 -3.10 -16.49
N THR A 103 3.39 -4.30 -16.71
CA THR A 103 4.47 -4.53 -17.68
C THR A 103 4.03 -4.20 -19.12
N ILE A 104 2.85 -4.68 -19.53
CA ILE A 104 2.29 -4.44 -20.87
C ILE A 104 2.04 -2.93 -21.07
N LEU A 105 1.41 -2.26 -20.10
CA LEU A 105 1.08 -0.83 -20.21
C LEU A 105 2.33 0.05 -20.26
N ILE A 106 3.40 -0.32 -19.54
CA ILE A 106 4.69 0.37 -19.61
C ILE A 106 5.33 0.16 -21.00
N ASP A 107 5.30 -1.06 -21.53
CA ASP A 107 5.85 -1.37 -22.86
C ASP A 107 5.12 -0.63 -23.99
N LEU A 108 3.81 -0.46 -23.86
CA LEU A 108 2.99 0.34 -24.78
C LEU A 108 3.18 1.86 -24.61
N SER A 109 3.77 2.32 -23.50
CA SER A 109 3.88 3.74 -23.20
C SER A 109 4.97 4.40 -24.08
N PRO A 110 4.68 5.55 -24.73
CA PRO A 110 5.64 6.22 -25.58
C PRO A 110 6.75 6.92 -24.77
N GLY A 111 8.00 6.44 -24.88
CA GLY A 111 9.17 7.10 -24.29
C GLY A 111 10.13 6.14 -23.58
N TYR A 112 11.35 6.60 -23.29
CA TYR A 112 12.34 5.81 -22.55
C TYR A 112 12.17 6.03 -21.04
N HIS A 113 11.48 5.10 -20.37
CA HIS A 113 11.12 5.21 -18.95
C HIS A 113 12.27 4.75 -18.04
N LYS A 114 13.32 5.58 -17.89
CA LYS A 114 14.46 5.32 -16.98
C LYS A 114 14.05 5.04 -15.52
N ASP A 115 12.86 5.51 -15.10
CA ASP A 115 12.43 5.44 -13.71
C ASP A 115 11.68 4.14 -13.33
N VAL A 116 11.36 3.25 -14.28
CA VAL A 116 10.64 1.99 -13.97
C VAL A 116 11.42 1.15 -12.95
N MET A 117 12.75 1.05 -13.14
CA MET A 117 13.62 0.33 -12.21
C MET A 117 13.64 1.00 -10.82
N SER A 118 13.50 2.32 -10.74
CA SER A 118 13.42 3.03 -9.46
C SER A 118 12.12 2.73 -8.70
N TYR A 119 11.01 2.39 -9.37
CA TYR A 119 9.78 1.97 -8.69
C TYR A 119 9.83 0.49 -8.29
N LEU A 120 10.52 -0.34 -9.06
CA LEU A 120 10.70 -1.76 -8.74
C LEU A 120 11.63 -1.97 -7.53
N PHE A 121 12.75 -1.23 -7.47
CA PHE A 121 13.78 -1.38 -6.43
C PHE A 121 13.80 -0.26 -5.39
N GLY A 122 13.01 0.81 -5.59
CA GLY A 122 12.95 1.93 -4.66
C GLY A 122 14.19 2.81 -4.70
N SER A 123 14.06 4.02 -4.17
CA SER A 123 15.21 4.87 -3.87
C SER A 123 14.86 5.83 -2.74
N ILE A 124 15.25 5.47 -1.52
CA ILE A 124 15.07 6.32 -0.34
C ILE A 124 15.80 7.68 -0.47
N LEU A 125 16.86 7.73 -1.27
CA LEU A 125 17.63 8.94 -1.53
C LEU A 125 16.93 9.87 -2.54
N ALA A 126 16.03 9.34 -3.38
CA ALA A 126 15.28 10.11 -4.37
C ALA A 126 13.99 10.74 -3.80
N VAL A 127 13.75 10.61 -2.50
CA VAL A 127 12.55 11.15 -1.85
C VAL A 127 12.63 12.67 -1.79
N SER A 128 11.66 13.32 -2.45
CA SER A 128 11.53 14.77 -2.49
C SER A 128 10.79 15.31 -1.25
N ARG A 129 10.89 16.62 -0.98
CA ARG A 129 10.12 17.25 0.10
C ARG A 129 8.61 17.13 -0.11
N SER A 130 8.14 17.18 -1.36
CA SER A 130 6.73 16.97 -1.70
C SER A 130 6.26 15.56 -1.35
N ASP A 131 7.11 14.55 -1.57
CA ASP A 131 6.80 13.17 -1.16
C ASP A 131 6.67 13.09 0.37
N LEU A 132 7.54 13.75 1.14
CA LEU A 132 7.45 13.77 2.61
C LEU A 132 6.15 14.38 3.13
N TYR A 133 5.69 15.49 2.56
CA TYR A 133 4.41 16.08 2.95
C TYR A 133 3.24 15.15 2.65
N LEU A 134 3.30 14.44 1.52
CA LEU A 134 2.28 13.47 1.15
C LEU A 134 2.29 12.27 2.10
N MET A 135 3.46 11.73 2.40
CA MET A 135 3.63 10.63 3.38
C MET A 135 3.12 11.04 4.76
N LEU A 136 3.47 12.24 5.23
CA LEU A 136 2.99 12.75 6.50
C LEU A 136 1.46 12.90 6.53
N LEU A 137 0.84 13.34 5.42
CA LEU A 137 -0.61 13.42 5.30
C LEU A 137 -1.27 12.04 5.33
N LEU A 138 -0.68 11.05 4.65
CA LEU A 138 -1.16 9.67 4.67
C LEU A 138 -0.99 9.01 6.03
N ASP A 139 0.13 9.20 6.70
CA ASP A 139 0.35 8.73 8.07
C ASP A 139 -0.66 9.35 9.03
N ALA A 140 -0.89 10.66 8.94
CA ALA A 140 -1.90 11.34 9.75
C ALA A 140 -3.30 10.75 9.51
N LEU A 141 -3.65 10.45 8.26
CA LEU A 141 -4.91 9.79 7.91
C LEU A 141 -4.98 8.38 8.51
N ILE A 142 -3.93 7.57 8.35
CA ILE A 142 -3.88 6.20 8.86
C ILE A 142 -4.01 6.19 10.39
N LEU A 143 -3.22 7.02 11.07
CA LEU A 143 -3.24 7.15 12.52
C LEU A 143 -4.57 7.68 13.02
N ALA A 144 -5.20 8.64 12.33
CA ALA A 144 -6.50 9.15 12.70
C ALA A 144 -7.57 8.05 12.58
N VAL A 145 -7.63 7.33 11.46
CA VAL A 145 -8.62 6.27 11.24
C VAL A 145 -8.43 5.15 12.27
N ILE A 146 -7.20 4.66 12.46
CA ILE A 146 -6.93 3.60 13.43
C ILE A 146 -7.14 4.09 14.87
N GLY A 147 -6.77 5.33 15.19
CA GLY A 147 -6.94 5.91 16.51
C GLY A 147 -8.41 6.10 16.89
N PHE A 148 -9.23 6.63 15.98
CA PHE A 148 -10.67 6.82 16.22
C PHE A 148 -11.43 5.50 16.30
N PHE A 149 -11.07 4.53 15.45
CA PHE A 149 -11.76 3.24 15.36
C PHE A 149 -10.96 2.08 15.99
N TYR A 150 -10.08 2.38 16.95
CA TYR A 150 -9.15 1.40 17.51
C TYR A 150 -9.88 0.19 18.12
N LYS A 151 -10.97 0.45 18.85
CA LYS A 151 -11.75 -0.59 19.53
C LYS A 151 -12.45 -1.51 18.53
N GLU A 152 -12.93 -0.94 17.43
CA GLU A 152 -13.62 -1.63 16.35
C GLU A 152 -12.65 -2.52 15.59
N PHE A 153 -11.49 -1.99 15.19
CA PHE A 153 -10.43 -2.80 14.56
C PHE A 153 -9.94 -3.91 15.49
N LEU A 154 -9.76 -3.62 16.78
CA LEU A 154 -9.37 -4.62 17.76
C LEU A 154 -10.43 -5.71 17.90
N ALA A 155 -11.70 -5.36 18.09
CA ALA A 155 -12.80 -6.31 18.23
C ALA A 155 -12.89 -7.23 17.02
N ILE A 156 -12.83 -6.67 15.81
CA ILE A 156 -12.89 -7.44 14.55
C ILE A 156 -11.67 -8.35 14.39
N SER A 157 -10.48 -7.90 14.80
CA SER A 157 -9.25 -8.69 14.67
C SER A 157 -9.21 -9.89 15.62
N PHE A 158 -9.87 -9.80 16.77
CA PHE A 158 -9.95 -10.88 17.76
C PHE A 158 -11.10 -11.84 17.50
N ASP A 159 -12.30 -11.30 17.24
CA ASP A 159 -13.49 -12.10 16.98
C ASP A 159 -14.48 -11.33 16.08
N ALA A 160 -14.38 -11.59 14.78
CA ALA A 160 -15.25 -10.98 13.78
C ALA A 160 -16.71 -11.43 13.91
N GLU A 161 -16.98 -12.67 14.38
CA GLU A 161 -18.35 -13.15 14.57
C GLU A 161 -19.00 -12.45 15.75
N PHE A 162 -18.29 -12.33 16.88
CA PHE A 162 -18.75 -11.56 18.03
C PHE A 162 -19.00 -10.11 17.65
N ALA A 163 -18.06 -9.45 16.97
CA ALA A 163 -18.22 -8.08 16.51
C ALA A 163 -19.49 -7.89 15.65
N MET A 164 -19.81 -8.88 14.80
CA MET A 164 -21.03 -8.88 14.00
C MET A 164 -22.30 -8.99 14.85
N THR A 165 -22.29 -9.83 15.90
CA THR A 165 -23.45 -9.98 16.80
C THR A 165 -23.73 -8.74 17.65
N VAL A 166 -22.70 -7.97 18.00
CA VAL A 166 -22.83 -6.69 18.72
C VAL A 166 -23.20 -5.52 17.77
N GLY A 167 -23.36 -5.80 16.47
CA GLY A 167 -23.86 -4.85 15.48
C GLY A 167 -22.78 -3.99 14.82
N LEU A 168 -21.49 -4.36 14.93
CA LEU A 168 -20.45 -3.67 14.16
C LEU A 168 -20.56 -4.00 12.67
N PRO A 169 -20.41 -3.00 11.77
CA PRO A 169 -20.37 -3.23 10.34
C PRO A 169 -19.01 -3.82 9.91
N VAL A 170 -18.75 -5.09 10.24
CA VAL A 170 -17.48 -5.80 10.01
C VAL A 170 -16.98 -5.65 8.57
N LYS A 171 -17.89 -5.80 7.59
CA LYS A 171 -17.59 -5.69 6.16
C LYS A 171 -17.01 -4.33 5.77
N LEU A 172 -17.52 -3.25 6.38
CA LEU A 172 -17.04 -1.89 6.11
C LEU A 172 -15.64 -1.70 6.70
N PHE A 173 -15.44 -2.10 7.95
CA PHE A 173 -14.14 -2.00 8.62
C PHE A 173 -13.06 -2.87 7.96
N GLN A 174 -13.43 -4.04 7.44
CA GLN A 174 -12.52 -4.87 6.65
C GLN A 174 -12.11 -4.20 5.34
N CYS A 175 -13.03 -3.52 4.66
CA CYS A 175 -12.72 -2.72 3.47
C CYS A 175 -11.78 -1.55 3.81
N ILE A 176 -12.10 -0.80 4.88
CA ILE A 176 -11.26 0.30 5.37
C ILE A 176 -9.87 -0.22 5.75
N PHE A 177 -9.79 -1.35 6.45
CA PHE A 177 -8.52 -1.97 6.81
C PHE A 177 -7.65 -2.25 5.58
N LEU A 178 -8.22 -2.85 4.54
CA LEU A 178 -7.50 -3.12 3.29
C LEU A 178 -7.10 -1.83 2.57
N TRP A 179 -7.89 -0.77 2.62
CA TRP A 179 -7.47 0.55 2.13
C TRP A 179 -6.26 1.09 2.88
N LEU A 180 -6.24 0.99 4.22
CA LEU A 180 -5.10 1.43 5.02
C LEU A 180 -3.84 0.62 4.68
N VAL A 181 -3.98 -0.70 4.45
CA VAL A 181 -2.90 -1.56 3.94
C VAL A 181 -2.43 -1.08 2.58
N GLY A 182 -3.33 -0.82 1.63
CA GLY A 182 -2.97 -0.32 0.31
C GLY A 182 -2.24 1.02 0.34
N LEU A 183 -2.68 1.95 1.19
CA LEU A 183 -2.00 3.24 1.37
C LEU A 183 -0.60 3.08 1.96
N ALA A 184 -0.43 2.22 2.98
CA ALA A 184 0.88 1.92 3.56
C ALA A 184 1.82 1.27 2.52
N VAL A 185 1.31 0.34 1.73
CA VAL A 185 2.03 -0.31 0.63
C VAL A 185 2.52 0.71 -0.40
N VAL A 186 1.66 1.63 -0.83
CA VAL A 186 2.04 2.64 -1.84
C VAL A 186 3.12 3.59 -1.32
N MET A 187 3.08 3.95 -0.04
CA MET A 187 4.18 4.70 0.59
C MET A 187 5.49 3.90 0.59
N MET A 188 5.42 2.61 0.88
CA MET A 188 6.58 1.73 0.89
C MET A 188 7.20 1.57 -0.52
N ILE A 189 6.37 1.45 -1.57
CA ILE A 189 6.84 1.37 -2.97
C ILE A 189 7.72 2.57 -3.35
N ARG A 190 7.39 3.78 -2.88
CA ARG A 190 8.15 4.98 -3.22
C ARG A 190 9.58 4.97 -2.65
N VAL A 191 9.77 4.33 -1.49
CA VAL A 191 11.03 4.42 -0.74
C VAL A 191 11.84 3.14 -0.81
N VAL A 192 11.20 2.01 -0.54
CA VAL A 192 11.82 0.69 -0.49
C VAL A 192 11.72 -0.01 -1.85
N GLY A 193 10.70 0.31 -2.64
CA GLY A 193 10.49 -0.32 -3.95
C GLY A 193 9.54 -1.51 -3.88
N LEU A 194 8.88 -1.76 -5.01
CA LEU A 194 7.82 -2.76 -5.10
C LEU A 194 8.27 -4.20 -4.79
N ILE A 195 9.49 -4.59 -5.20
CA ILE A 195 9.99 -5.96 -5.02
C ILE A 195 10.23 -6.29 -3.54
N LEU A 196 10.61 -5.28 -2.76
CA LEU A 196 11.02 -5.43 -1.35
C LEU A 196 9.84 -5.34 -0.36
N VAL A 197 8.61 -5.13 -0.85
CA VAL A 197 7.40 -5.01 -0.02
C VAL A 197 6.92 -6.36 0.55
N ILE A 198 7.49 -7.48 0.07
CA ILE A 198 7.09 -8.86 0.38
C ILE A 198 7.86 -9.41 1.58
#